data_AF-A0A938EHD3-F1
#
_entry.id   AF-A0A938EHD3-F1
#
_cell.length_a   1.000
_cell.length_b   1.000
_cell.length_c   1.000
_cell.angle_alpha   90.00
_cell.angle_beta   90.00
_cell.angle_gamma   90.00
#
_symmetry.space_group_name_H-M   'P 1'
#
loop_
_entity.id
_entity.type
_entity.pdbx_description
1 polymer ?
#
loop_
_entity_poly.entity_id
_entity_poly.type
_entity_poly.pdbx_seq_one_letter_code
_entity_poly.pdbx_strand_id
1 'polypeptide(L)'
;MSKMTKALVALIFFATQAIVVAPSNALPTLTTKQTNNVKALFAAFATSDPDKIAAASVKYTKAGSAARNFAEMVKNNHATIRYFKSINVFGMPSGLSVTPEVRGKSTLKGKSVTLNSVNDAFDGKYSDFTFDSKGKISNFKVATTAGKSALKVSDRIFPVKQSVTTGSVLVTGGFIYKQPDSKLFVQLQVKNNSSSLKSWSYANGRYASAENKYYDAPISPVGCLYPAQTAFMQSTVSATPIVVAGTGAAFEAPTFEGCGAGSSNSSSVFRFITG
;
A
#
# COMPACT_ATOMS: atom_id res chain seq x y z
N MET A 1 0.84 -67.42 -36.44
CA MET A 1 -0.60 -67.42 -36.06
C MET A 1 -0.67 -67.52 -34.54
N SER A 2 -1.01 -66.41 -33.87
CA SER A 2 -2.30 -66.19 -33.15
C SER A 2 -2.37 -66.97 -31.83
N LYS A 3 -2.51 -66.34 -30.65
CA LYS A 3 -3.58 -65.43 -30.19
C LYS A 3 -2.95 -64.47 -29.15
N MET A 4 -3.06 -63.15 -29.17
CA MET A 4 -4.20 -62.24 -29.34
C MET A 4 -5.39 -62.48 -28.38
N THR A 5 -5.52 -61.56 -27.43
CA THR A 5 -6.74 -60.74 -27.12
C THR A 5 -7.41 -60.93 -25.75
N LYS A 6 -7.65 -59.75 -25.12
CA LYS A 6 -8.62 -59.37 -24.06
C LYS A 6 -8.06 -59.45 -22.61
N ALA A 7 -7.86 -58.37 -21.86
CA ALA A 7 -8.71 -57.18 -21.75
C ALA A 7 -7.97 -55.83 -21.88
N LEU A 8 -8.62 -54.96 -22.65
CA LEU A 8 -8.43 -53.53 -22.86
C LEU A 8 -9.28 -52.77 -21.81
N VAL A 9 -8.96 -51.49 -21.63
CA VAL A 9 -9.78 -50.40 -21.04
C VAL A 9 -9.50 -50.06 -19.57
N ALA A 10 -8.46 -49.23 -19.36
CA ALA A 10 -8.58 -48.01 -18.56
C ALA A 10 -7.52 -46.99 -19.01
N LEU A 11 -7.98 -46.05 -19.86
CA LEU A 11 -7.55 -44.65 -20.06
C LEU A 11 -6.11 -44.27 -19.60
N ILE A 12 -5.19 -43.91 -20.49
CA ILE A 12 -5.05 -42.58 -21.13
C ILE A 12 -5.14 -41.42 -20.11
N PHE A 13 -4.16 -40.49 -20.17
CA PHE A 13 -3.74 -39.47 -19.19
C PHE A 13 -2.70 -40.06 -18.23
N PHE A 14 -1.39 -39.87 -18.41
CA PHE A 14 -0.70 -38.58 -18.34
C PHE A 14 0.50 -38.54 -19.29
N ALA A 15 0.27 -38.14 -20.55
CA ALA A 15 1.27 -37.33 -21.23
C ALA A 15 1.13 -35.92 -20.64
N THR A 16 1.77 -35.66 -19.48
CA THR A 16 1.93 -34.29 -19.00
C THR A 16 2.80 -33.57 -20.00
N GLN A 17 2.13 -32.91 -20.94
CA GLN A 17 2.72 -31.85 -21.73
C GLN A 17 3.40 -30.91 -20.75
N ALA A 18 4.73 -30.89 -20.79
CA ALA A 18 5.48 -29.71 -20.43
C ALA A 18 5.03 -28.63 -21.42
N ILE A 19 3.93 -27.95 -21.07
CA ILE A 19 3.64 -26.65 -21.63
C ILE A 19 4.78 -25.80 -21.08
N VAL A 20 5.84 -25.71 -21.88
CA VAL A 20 6.71 -24.54 -21.90
C VAL A 20 5.73 -23.39 -22.10
N VAL A 21 5.34 -22.77 -20.99
CA VAL A 21 4.71 -21.46 -21.02
C VAL A 21 5.81 -20.58 -21.58
N ALA A 22 5.82 -20.45 -22.91
CA ALA A 22 6.61 -19.45 -23.58
C ALA A 22 6.38 -18.14 -22.81
N PRO A 23 7.43 -17.35 -22.52
CA PRO A 23 7.22 -16.04 -21.93
C PRO A 23 6.16 -15.37 -22.78
N SER A 24 5.02 -15.06 -22.16
CA SER A 24 3.96 -14.31 -22.83
C SER A 24 4.64 -13.07 -23.36
N ASN A 25 4.84 -13.04 -24.67
CA ASN A 25 5.23 -11.85 -25.40
C ASN A 25 4.15 -10.84 -25.03
N ALA A 26 4.49 -9.91 -24.14
CA ALA A 26 3.59 -8.89 -23.67
C ALA A 26 2.98 -8.26 -24.92
N LEU A 27 1.64 -8.27 -25.01
CA LEU A 27 0.92 -7.66 -26.12
C LEU A 27 1.57 -6.29 -26.40
N PRO A 28 2.07 -6.05 -27.62
CA PRO A 28 2.86 -4.85 -27.91
C PRO A 28 2.02 -3.58 -27.76
N THR A 29 0.71 -3.67 -27.52
CA THR A 29 -0.15 -2.52 -27.20
C THR A 29 -1.24 -2.96 -26.22
N LEU A 30 -1.57 -2.11 -25.25
CA LEU A 30 -2.74 -2.32 -24.40
C LEU A 30 -4.00 -2.31 -25.27
N THR A 31 -4.94 -3.23 -25.04
CA THR A 31 -6.27 -3.15 -25.65
C THR A 31 -7.00 -1.88 -25.21
N THR A 32 -8.04 -1.47 -25.94
CA THR A 32 -8.88 -0.30 -25.56
C THR A 32 -9.43 -0.42 -24.14
N LYS A 33 -9.91 -1.62 -23.76
CA LYS A 33 -10.41 -1.88 -22.40
C LYS A 33 -9.31 -1.73 -21.35
N GLN A 34 -8.13 -2.31 -21.58
CA GLN A 34 -6.99 -2.20 -20.66
C GLN A 34 -6.52 -0.75 -20.52
N THR A 35 -6.42 -0.03 -21.64
CA THR A 35 -6.10 1.40 -21.69
C THR A 35 -7.08 2.22 -20.85
N ASN A 36 -8.38 1.98 -21.00
CA ASN A 36 -9.41 2.67 -20.23
C ASN A 36 -9.33 2.34 -18.72
N ASN A 37 -9.09 1.08 -18.37
CA ASN A 37 -8.93 0.68 -16.96
C ASN A 37 -7.72 1.33 -16.30
N VAL A 38 -6.57 1.35 -16.98
CA VAL A 38 -5.34 2.02 -16.51
C VAL A 38 -5.60 3.52 -16.36
N LYS A 39 -6.15 4.17 -17.39
CA LYS A 39 -6.47 5.60 -17.34
C LYS A 39 -7.39 5.94 -16.17
N ALA A 40 -8.46 5.16 -15.98
CA ALA A 40 -9.44 5.41 -14.92
C ALA A 40 -8.87 5.20 -13.51
N LEU A 41 -8.07 4.15 -13.30
CA LEU A 41 -7.43 3.89 -12.01
C LEU A 41 -6.49 5.04 -11.60
N PHE A 42 -5.60 5.45 -12.51
CA PHE A 42 -4.63 6.50 -12.21
C PHE A 42 -5.25 7.91 -12.19
N ALA A 43 -6.33 8.13 -12.95
CA ALA A 43 -7.14 9.34 -12.78
C ALA A 43 -7.74 9.39 -11.37
N ALA A 44 -8.22 8.25 -10.83
CA ALA A 44 -8.72 8.18 -9.46
C ALA A 44 -7.63 8.46 -8.43
N PHE A 45 -6.42 7.90 -8.58
CA PHE A 45 -5.29 8.25 -7.71
C PHE A 45 -5.00 9.75 -7.71
N ALA A 46 -5.06 10.40 -8.87
CA ALA A 46 -4.86 11.84 -8.99
C ALA A 46 -5.99 12.69 -8.38
N THR A 47 -7.15 12.11 -8.02
CA THR A 47 -8.24 12.89 -7.40
C THR A 47 -7.99 13.27 -5.95
N SER A 48 -7.07 12.57 -5.26
CA SER A 48 -6.84 12.70 -3.81
C SER A 48 -8.12 12.44 -2.97
N ASP A 49 -9.09 11.71 -3.55
CA ASP A 49 -10.39 11.42 -2.94
C ASP A 49 -10.48 9.92 -2.59
N PRO A 50 -10.41 9.53 -1.31
CA PRO A 50 -10.39 8.13 -0.90
C PRO A 50 -11.61 7.34 -1.39
N ASP A 51 -12.79 7.95 -1.56
CA ASP A 51 -13.99 7.22 -2.00
C ASP A 51 -13.90 6.87 -3.49
N LYS A 52 -13.41 7.81 -4.30
CA LYS A 52 -13.15 7.56 -5.74
C LYS A 52 -12.05 6.53 -5.93
N ILE A 53 -11.00 6.59 -5.11
CA ILE A 53 -9.91 5.62 -5.14
C ILE A 53 -10.42 4.23 -4.72
N ALA A 54 -11.25 4.14 -3.68
CA ALA A 54 -11.85 2.88 -3.23
C ALA A 54 -12.70 2.24 -4.33
N ALA A 55 -13.59 3.02 -4.97
CA ALA A 55 -14.43 2.55 -6.07
C ALA A 55 -13.58 2.09 -7.27
N ALA A 56 -12.59 2.89 -7.68
CA ALA A 56 -11.68 2.56 -8.77
C ALA A 56 -10.83 1.31 -8.47
N SER A 57 -10.36 1.17 -7.22
CA SER A 57 -9.64 0.00 -6.74
C SER A 57 -10.47 -1.26 -6.97
N VAL A 58 -11.73 -1.29 -6.48
CA VAL A 58 -12.67 -2.42 -6.66
C VAL A 58 -12.91 -2.76 -8.13
N LYS A 59 -13.16 -1.72 -8.93
CA LYS A 59 -13.55 -1.86 -10.33
C LYS A 59 -12.41 -2.33 -11.23
N TYR A 60 -11.22 -1.74 -11.08
CA TYR A 60 -10.15 -1.85 -12.06
C TYR A 60 -8.98 -2.74 -11.65
N THR A 61 -8.88 -3.16 -10.38
CA THR A 61 -7.79 -4.04 -9.92
C THR A 61 -8.30 -5.41 -9.50
N LYS A 62 -7.50 -6.45 -9.75
CA LYS A 62 -7.77 -7.83 -9.31
C LYS A 62 -7.73 -7.90 -7.77
N ALA A 63 -8.70 -8.55 -7.13
CA ALA A 63 -8.68 -8.76 -5.68
C ALA A 63 -7.42 -9.53 -5.24
N GLY A 64 -6.86 -9.17 -4.09
CA GLY A 64 -5.64 -9.78 -3.54
C GLY A 64 -4.36 -9.58 -4.37
N SER A 65 -4.38 -8.66 -5.34
CA SER A 65 -3.22 -8.41 -6.22
C SER A 65 -2.32 -7.28 -5.70
N ALA A 66 -1.08 -7.20 -6.19
CA ALA A 66 -0.19 -6.10 -5.85
C ALA A 66 -0.76 -4.73 -6.26
N ALA A 67 -1.47 -4.68 -7.40
CA ALA A 67 -2.17 -3.46 -7.82
C ALA A 67 -3.30 -3.06 -6.86
N ARG A 68 -4.01 -4.04 -6.27
CA ARG A 68 -5.01 -3.80 -5.22
C ARG A 68 -4.36 -3.21 -3.96
N ASN A 69 -3.27 -3.82 -3.49
CA ASN A 69 -2.56 -3.35 -2.31
C ASN A 69 -2.01 -1.92 -2.51
N PHE A 70 -1.45 -1.63 -3.69
CA PHE A 70 -1.03 -0.27 -4.04
C PHE A 70 -2.21 0.71 -3.96
N ALA A 71 -3.35 0.37 -4.57
CA ALA A 71 -4.53 1.22 -4.56
C ALA A 71 -5.10 1.44 -3.14
N GLU A 72 -5.05 0.41 -2.29
CA GLU A 72 -5.45 0.51 -0.88
C GLU A 72 -4.53 1.43 -0.08
N MET A 73 -3.21 1.34 -0.28
CA MET A 73 -2.24 2.22 0.36
C MET A 73 -2.47 3.70 0.00
N VAL A 74 -2.68 4.00 -1.30
CA VAL A 74 -3.03 5.35 -1.78
C VAL A 74 -4.36 5.83 -1.17
N LYS A 75 -5.38 4.96 -1.15
CA LYS A 75 -6.68 5.27 -0.53
C LYS A 75 -6.52 5.60 0.95
N ASN A 76 -5.78 4.78 1.69
CA ASN A 76 -5.55 4.93 3.12
C ASN A 76 -4.79 6.24 3.43
N ASN A 77 -3.86 6.65 2.56
CA ASN A 77 -3.20 7.95 2.67
C ASN A 77 -4.21 9.10 2.71
N HIS A 78 -5.04 9.21 1.68
CA HIS A 78 -6.02 10.30 1.58
C HIS A 78 -7.16 10.18 2.60
N ALA A 79 -7.57 8.96 2.97
CA ALA A 79 -8.56 8.74 4.03
C ALA A 79 -8.06 9.26 5.38
N THR A 80 -6.77 9.03 5.67
CA THR A 80 -6.12 9.51 6.89
C THR A 80 -6.04 11.03 6.91
N ILE A 81 -5.62 11.65 5.80
CA ILE A 81 -5.55 13.11 5.72
C ILE A 81 -6.94 13.73 5.87
N ARG A 82 -7.95 13.17 5.20
CA ARG A 82 -9.35 13.59 5.35
C ARG A 82 -9.82 13.46 6.80
N TYR A 83 -9.49 12.37 7.48
CA TYR A 83 -9.83 12.18 8.90
C TYR A 83 -9.23 13.28 9.77
N PHE A 84 -7.92 13.55 9.68
CA PHE A 84 -7.28 14.58 10.50
C PHE A 84 -7.75 16.00 10.17
N LYS A 85 -8.18 16.27 8.93
CA LYS A 85 -8.85 17.53 8.57
C LYS A 85 -10.28 17.63 9.10
N SER A 86 -10.92 16.51 9.42
CA SER A 86 -12.32 16.46 9.90
C SER A 86 -12.45 16.65 11.41
N ILE A 87 -11.35 16.49 12.15
CA ILE A 87 -11.32 16.60 13.61
C ILE A 87 -10.63 17.90 14.06
N ASN A 88 -10.96 18.36 15.26
CA ASN A 88 -10.25 19.45 15.92
C ASN A 88 -8.97 18.95 16.62
N VAL A 89 -8.24 19.86 17.26
CA VAL A 89 -7.00 19.54 18.00
C VAL A 89 -7.19 18.54 19.14
N PHE A 90 -8.42 18.33 19.61
CA PHE A 90 -8.77 17.36 20.65
C PHE A 90 -9.30 16.03 20.09
N GLY A 91 -9.25 15.82 18.77
CA GLY A 91 -9.71 14.60 18.12
C GLY A 91 -11.23 14.46 18.01
N MET A 92 -12.01 15.49 18.32
CA MET A 92 -13.47 15.50 18.16
C MET A 92 -13.85 16.00 16.76
N PRO A 93 -14.99 15.58 16.18
CA PRO A 93 -15.48 16.14 14.93
C PRO A 93 -15.51 17.67 14.99
N SER A 94 -14.89 18.32 14.01
CA SER A 94 -14.78 19.78 13.97
C SER A 94 -16.11 20.46 13.65
N GLY A 95 -17.08 19.74 13.07
CA GLY A 95 -18.30 20.31 12.51
C GLY A 95 -18.07 21.14 11.23
N LEU A 96 -16.81 21.29 10.81
CA LEU A 96 -16.44 22.04 9.62
C LEU A 96 -16.45 21.15 8.38
N SER A 97 -16.76 21.77 7.24
CA SER A 97 -16.63 21.08 5.95
C SER A 97 -15.16 20.78 5.67
N VAL A 98 -14.85 19.51 5.39
CA VAL A 98 -13.47 19.10 5.07
C VAL A 98 -13.12 19.60 3.68
N THR A 99 -12.17 20.54 3.59
CA THR A 99 -11.65 21.00 2.31
C THR A 99 -11.01 19.83 1.56
N PRO A 100 -11.44 19.56 0.32
CA PRO A 100 -10.82 18.53 -0.51
C PRO A 100 -9.32 18.77 -0.67
N GLU A 101 -8.55 17.70 -0.75
CA GLU A 101 -7.14 17.81 -1.08
C GLU A 101 -6.96 18.33 -2.50
N VAL A 102 -5.84 19.02 -2.73
CA VAL A 102 -5.43 19.40 -4.08
C VAL A 102 -5.33 18.13 -4.91
N ARG A 103 -5.78 18.22 -6.17
CA ARG A 103 -5.68 17.10 -7.09
C ARG A 103 -4.27 17.00 -7.64
N GLY A 104 -3.78 15.77 -7.74
CA GLY A 104 -2.61 15.47 -8.55
C GLY A 104 -2.92 15.52 -10.04
N LYS A 105 -1.95 15.09 -10.84
CA LYS A 105 -2.05 14.94 -12.28
C LYS A 105 -1.63 13.54 -12.69
N SER A 106 -2.45 12.93 -13.54
CA SER A 106 -2.12 11.68 -14.22
C SER A 106 -2.13 11.90 -15.73
N THR A 107 -1.10 11.42 -16.42
CA THR A 107 -1.00 11.50 -17.88
C THR A 107 -0.61 10.14 -18.44
N LEU A 108 -1.48 9.57 -19.28
CA LEU A 108 -1.17 8.36 -20.04
C LEU A 108 -0.55 8.77 -21.39
N LYS A 109 0.66 8.28 -21.67
CA LYS A 109 1.32 8.40 -22.98
C LYS A 109 1.78 7.02 -23.43
N GLY A 110 1.28 6.57 -24.58
CA GLY A 110 1.52 5.22 -25.06
C GLY A 110 1.07 4.18 -24.01
N LYS A 111 2.03 3.37 -23.53
CA LYS A 111 1.78 2.29 -22.56
C LYS A 111 2.19 2.66 -21.12
N SER A 112 2.48 3.92 -20.85
CA SER A 112 2.94 4.36 -19.53
C SER A 112 2.12 5.51 -18.99
N VAL A 113 1.86 5.46 -17.69
CA VAL A 113 1.24 6.56 -16.94
C VAL A 113 2.32 7.32 -16.18
N THR A 114 2.31 8.63 -16.24
CA THR A 114 3.02 9.48 -15.27
C THR A 114 2.02 9.97 -14.25
N LEU A 115 2.27 9.72 -12.97
CA LEU A 115 1.48 10.23 -11.85
C LEU A 115 2.35 11.20 -11.05
N ASN A 116 1.83 12.40 -10.86
CA ASN A 116 2.33 13.37 -9.88
C ASN A 116 1.16 13.63 -8.93
N SER A 117 1.21 13.04 -7.75
CA SER A 117 0.20 13.13 -6.72
C SER A 117 0.54 14.23 -5.71
N VAL A 118 -0.28 14.41 -4.68
CA VAL A 118 0.05 15.31 -3.57
C VAL A 118 0.98 14.69 -2.53
N ASN A 119 1.20 13.36 -2.59
CA ASN A 119 2.17 12.66 -1.74
C ASN A 119 3.24 12.04 -2.65
N ASP A 120 4.46 12.58 -2.60
CA ASP A 120 5.57 12.18 -3.46
C ASP A 120 5.90 10.69 -3.38
N ALA A 121 5.50 10.00 -2.31
CA ALA A 121 5.63 8.56 -2.18
C ALA A 121 4.94 7.78 -3.32
N PHE A 122 3.90 8.34 -3.94
CA PHE A 122 3.17 7.70 -5.04
C PHE A 122 3.49 8.29 -6.40
N ASP A 123 4.48 9.18 -6.49
CA ASP A 123 4.88 9.77 -7.75
C ASP A 123 5.70 8.78 -8.57
N GLY A 124 5.57 8.88 -9.90
CA GLY A 124 6.41 8.10 -10.79
C GLY A 124 5.83 7.82 -12.15
N LYS A 125 6.59 7.02 -12.90
CA LYS A 125 6.23 6.48 -14.20
C LYS A 125 5.87 5.01 -14.07
N TYR A 126 4.65 4.66 -14.46
CA TYR A 126 4.05 3.35 -14.31
C TYR A 126 3.91 2.68 -15.68
N SER A 127 4.36 1.44 -15.80
CA SER A 127 4.40 0.69 -17.06
C SER A 127 4.24 -0.80 -16.83
N ASP A 128 4.33 -1.59 -17.91
CA ASP A 128 4.33 -3.06 -17.89
C ASP A 128 3.16 -3.64 -17.07
N PHE A 129 1.97 -3.10 -17.31
CA PHE A 129 0.73 -3.50 -16.65
C PHE A 129 0.40 -4.95 -16.99
N THR A 130 0.16 -5.76 -15.96
CA THR A 130 -0.37 -7.12 -16.10
C THR A 130 -1.86 -7.12 -15.74
N PHE A 131 -2.63 -7.96 -16.42
CA PHE A 131 -4.08 -8.02 -16.27
C PHE A 131 -4.54 -9.45 -16.01
N ASP A 132 -5.67 -9.60 -15.32
CA ASP A 132 -6.39 -10.88 -15.26
C ASP A 132 -7.23 -11.11 -16.53
N SER A 133 -7.87 -12.28 -16.62
CA SER A 133 -8.75 -12.63 -17.74
C SER A 133 -9.96 -11.70 -17.89
N LYS A 134 -10.34 -10.96 -16.84
CA LYS A 134 -11.42 -9.97 -16.86
C LYS A 134 -10.92 -8.58 -17.30
N GLY A 135 -9.62 -8.43 -17.54
CA GLY A 135 -8.97 -7.17 -17.88
C GLY A 135 -8.73 -6.25 -16.68
N LYS A 136 -8.82 -6.76 -15.45
CA LYS A 136 -8.46 -6.01 -14.24
C LYS A 136 -6.95 -6.05 -14.02
N ILE A 137 -6.37 -4.94 -13.58
CA ILE A 137 -4.94 -4.79 -13.35
C ILE A 137 -4.55 -5.64 -12.14
N SER A 138 -3.55 -6.51 -12.30
CA SER A 138 -3.01 -7.36 -11.23
C SER A 138 -1.66 -6.86 -10.72
N ASN A 139 -0.87 -6.22 -11.58
CA ASN A 139 0.44 -5.68 -11.24
C ASN A 139 0.88 -4.65 -12.28
N PHE A 140 1.96 -3.94 -11.96
CA PHE A 140 2.65 -3.02 -12.86
C PHE A 140 4.06 -2.76 -12.33
N LYS A 141 4.89 -2.12 -13.15
CA LYS A 141 6.18 -1.57 -12.73
C LYS A 141 6.06 -0.09 -12.45
N VAL A 142 6.91 0.39 -11.55
CA VAL A 142 7.06 1.81 -11.18
C VAL A 142 8.52 2.23 -11.27
N ALA A 143 8.76 3.38 -11.87
CA ALA A 143 10.02 4.09 -11.92
C ALA A 143 9.85 5.49 -11.31
N THR A 144 10.94 6.11 -10.90
CA THR A 144 10.91 7.55 -10.57
C THR A 144 10.48 8.35 -11.81
N THR A 145 9.95 9.55 -11.60
CA THR A 145 9.58 10.45 -12.72
C THR A 145 10.79 10.80 -13.61
N ALA A 146 12.00 10.80 -13.02
CA ALA A 146 13.28 10.94 -13.73
C ALA A 146 13.68 9.71 -14.57
N GLY A 147 12.91 8.60 -14.54
CA GLY A 147 13.10 7.48 -15.45
C GLY A 147 14.15 6.45 -15.06
N LYS A 148 14.44 6.27 -13.75
CA LYS A 148 15.26 5.13 -13.26
C LYS A 148 14.63 3.78 -13.67
N SER A 149 15.38 2.69 -13.57
CA SER A 149 14.91 1.33 -13.91
C SER A 149 13.55 1.03 -13.26
N ALA A 150 12.56 0.65 -14.07
CA ALA A 150 11.22 0.37 -13.59
C ALA A 150 11.16 -0.98 -12.85
N LEU A 151 10.51 -0.99 -11.69
CA LEU A 151 10.54 -2.11 -10.74
C LEU A 151 9.12 -2.56 -10.42
N LYS A 152 8.92 -3.87 -10.33
CA LYS A 152 7.59 -4.48 -10.18
C LYS A 152 7.03 -4.19 -8.78
N VAL A 153 5.76 -3.78 -8.72
CA VAL A 153 5.14 -3.36 -7.45
C VAL A 153 4.93 -4.51 -6.47
N SER A 154 4.75 -5.74 -6.95
CA SER A 154 4.71 -6.93 -6.07
C SER A 154 5.97 -7.12 -5.25
N ASP A 155 7.11 -6.59 -5.70
CA ASP A 155 8.41 -6.78 -5.06
C ASP A 155 8.74 -5.58 -4.15
N ARG A 156 7.79 -4.66 -4.02
CA ARG A 156 7.95 -3.34 -3.42
C ARG A 156 6.95 -3.08 -2.31
N ILE A 157 5.75 -3.66 -2.39
CA ILE A 157 4.70 -3.53 -1.37
C ILE A 157 4.64 -4.79 -0.52
N PHE A 158 4.80 -4.61 0.78
CA PHE A 158 4.76 -5.66 1.78
C PHE A 158 3.60 -5.35 2.74
N PRO A 159 2.51 -6.14 2.74
CA PRO A 159 1.43 -5.96 3.69
C PRO A 159 1.90 -6.32 5.10
N VAL A 160 1.47 -5.57 6.11
CA VAL A 160 1.71 -5.92 7.52
C VAL A 160 0.66 -6.93 7.97
N LYS A 161 1.09 -8.11 8.41
CA LYS A 161 0.22 -9.27 8.70
C LYS A 161 -0.06 -9.51 10.20
N GLN A 162 0.29 -8.55 11.06
CA GLN A 162 0.22 -8.74 12.51
C GLN A 162 -0.62 -7.67 13.19
N SER A 163 -1.38 -8.13 14.19
CA SER A 163 -1.98 -7.26 15.19
C SER A 163 -1.04 -7.13 16.38
N VAL A 164 -0.72 -5.91 16.78
CA VAL A 164 0.24 -5.62 17.84
C VAL A 164 -0.37 -4.60 18.79
N THR A 165 -0.43 -4.93 20.07
CA THR A 165 -0.89 -4.01 21.10
C THR A 165 0.31 -3.46 21.86
N THR A 166 0.42 -2.15 21.93
CA THR A 166 1.40 -1.45 22.77
C THR A 166 0.68 -0.39 23.59
N GLY A 167 0.67 -0.57 24.92
CA GLY A 167 -0.20 0.21 25.79
C GLY A 167 -1.68 0.08 25.37
N SER A 168 -2.36 1.20 25.17
CA SER A 168 -3.75 1.23 24.67
C SER A 168 -3.86 1.45 23.16
N VAL A 169 -2.76 1.30 22.42
CA VAL A 169 -2.73 1.48 20.96
C VAL A 169 -2.60 0.12 20.29
N LEU A 170 -3.49 -0.17 19.34
CA LEU A 170 -3.52 -1.42 18.59
C LEU A 170 -3.16 -1.15 17.13
N VAL A 171 -2.12 -1.77 16.62
CA VAL A 171 -1.86 -1.88 15.18
C VAL A 171 -2.59 -3.11 14.66
N THR A 172 -3.35 -2.98 13.57
CA THR A 172 -4.13 -4.10 12.98
C THR A 172 -3.69 -4.50 11.58
N GLY A 173 -2.76 -3.77 10.98
CA GLY A 173 -2.31 -4.01 9.61
C GLY A 173 -1.62 -2.79 9.03
N GLY A 174 -1.47 -2.76 7.71
CA GLY A 174 -0.77 -1.68 7.02
C GLY A 174 0.04 -2.15 5.82
N PHE A 175 0.90 -1.28 5.31
CA PHE A 175 1.80 -1.54 4.19
C PHE A 175 3.17 -0.93 4.44
N ILE A 176 4.19 -1.63 3.99
CA ILE A 176 5.53 -1.10 3.78
C ILE A 176 5.75 -1.03 2.27
N TYR A 177 6.19 0.13 1.76
CA TYR A 177 6.43 0.34 0.34
C TYR A 177 7.83 0.89 0.08
N LYS A 178 8.62 0.09 -0.65
CA LYS A 178 9.94 0.50 -1.15
C LYS A 178 9.76 1.35 -2.40
N GLN A 179 9.93 2.66 -2.26
CA GLN A 179 9.78 3.60 -3.36
C GLN A 179 10.86 3.38 -4.44
N PRO A 180 10.62 3.79 -5.70
CA PRO A 180 11.60 3.66 -6.77
C PRO A 180 12.83 4.56 -6.60
N ASP A 181 12.77 5.58 -5.74
CA ASP A 181 13.88 6.47 -5.38
C ASP A 181 14.69 5.95 -4.17
N SER A 182 14.42 4.73 -3.73
CA SER A 182 15.07 4.06 -2.59
C SER A 182 14.67 4.59 -1.20
N LYS A 183 13.62 5.41 -1.09
CA LYS A 183 12.96 5.69 0.19
C LYS A 183 12.04 4.55 0.62
N LEU A 184 11.65 4.55 1.89
CA LEU A 184 10.63 3.64 2.42
C LEU A 184 9.41 4.41 2.90
N PHE A 185 8.24 4.11 2.35
CA PHE A 185 6.98 4.56 2.91
C PHE A 185 6.41 3.49 3.84
N VAL A 186 6.17 3.85 5.09
CA VAL A 186 5.57 3.01 6.12
C VAL A 186 4.17 3.52 6.36
N GLN A 187 3.17 2.64 6.39
CA GLN A 187 1.79 2.95 6.72
C GLN A 187 1.25 1.86 7.64
N LEU A 188 0.92 2.19 8.89
CA LEU A 188 0.36 1.26 9.88
C LEU A 188 -1.04 1.70 10.25
N GLN A 189 -2.00 0.78 10.21
CA GLN A 189 -3.36 1.00 10.70
C GLN A 189 -3.35 0.97 12.21
N VAL A 190 -3.67 2.10 12.85
CA VAL A 190 -3.61 2.30 14.29
C VAL A 190 -5.01 2.56 14.82
N LYS A 191 -5.43 1.79 15.83
CA LYS A 191 -6.67 1.95 16.56
C LYS A 191 -6.39 2.40 17.99
N ASN A 192 -7.11 3.41 18.45
CA ASN A 192 -7.16 3.75 19.86
C ASN A 192 -8.10 2.77 20.58
N ASN A 193 -7.52 1.88 21.39
CA ASN A 193 -8.26 0.91 22.20
C ASN A 193 -8.45 1.35 23.66
N SER A 194 -8.19 2.63 23.95
CA SER A 194 -8.41 3.27 25.24
C SER A 194 -9.81 3.88 25.35
N SER A 195 -10.25 4.15 26.57
CA SER A 195 -11.36 5.05 26.87
C SER A 195 -10.97 6.53 26.81
N SER A 196 -9.68 6.86 26.72
CA SER A 196 -9.16 8.23 26.60
C SER A 196 -8.54 8.50 25.23
N LEU A 197 -8.29 9.78 24.93
CA LEU A 197 -7.63 10.20 23.70
C LEU A 197 -6.20 9.63 23.60
N LYS A 198 -5.75 9.41 22.36
CA LYS A 198 -4.37 9.03 22.05
C LYS A 198 -3.84 9.87 20.90
N SER A 199 -2.58 10.26 20.97
CA SER A 199 -1.88 10.93 19.87
C SER A 199 -0.48 10.36 19.68
N TRP A 200 0.21 10.82 18.65
CA TRP A 200 1.62 10.50 18.41
C TRP A 200 2.42 11.72 17.98
N SER A 201 3.72 11.65 18.21
CA SER A 201 4.69 12.69 17.86
C SER A 201 5.06 12.63 16.39
N TYR A 202 5.28 13.80 15.77
CA TYR A 202 5.97 13.89 14.49
C TYR A 202 7.43 13.45 14.61
N ALA A 203 8.09 13.83 15.71
CA ALA A 203 9.50 13.65 15.96
C ALA A 203 9.80 12.35 16.72
N ASN A 204 11.06 11.91 16.63
CA ASN A 204 11.62 10.75 17.34
C ASN A 204 11.00 9.40 16.96
N GLY A 205 10.26 9.33 15.85
CA GLY A 205 9.86 8.05 15.27
C GLY A 205 11.06 7.33 14.65
N ARG A 206 11.11 6.00 14.77
CA ARG A 206 12.17 5.17 14.20
C ARG A 206 11.61 3.94 13.50
N TYR A 207 12.22 3.57 12.38
CA TYR A 207 12.00 2.29 11.73
C TYR A 207 13.19 1.38 11.98
N ALA A 208 12.94 0.21 12.57
CA ALA A 208 13.93 -0.87 12.68
C ALA A 208 13.73 -1.86 11.54
N SER A 209 14.75 -1.98 10.69
CA SER A 209 14.78 -2.95 9.59
C SER A 209 15.03 -4.39 10.05
N ALA A 210 14.91 -5.34 9.13
CA ALA A 210 15.22 -6.75 9.36
C ALA A 210 16.67 -7.01 9.83
N GLU A 211 17.59 -6.10 9.55
CA GLU A 211 18.99 -6.17 9.98
C GLU A 211 19.23 -5.53 11.36
N ASN A 212 18.16 -5.19 12.09
CA ASN A 212 18.23 -4.49 13.38
C ASN A 212 18.93 -3.11 13.31
N LYS A 213 18.95 -2.50 12.12
CA LYS A 213 19.35 -1.10 11.92
C LYS A 213 18.15 -0.18 12.08
N TYR A 214 18.36 0.91 12.80
CA TYR A 214 17.38 1.96 13.06
C TYR A 214 17.55 3.13 12.10
N TYR A 215 16.43 3.64 11.59
CA TYR A 215 16.37 4.78 10.69
C TYR A 215 15.36 5.78 11.21
N ASP A 216 15.66 7.07 11.06
CA ASP A 216 14.71 8.13 11.41
C ASP A 216 13.46 8.03 10.53
N ALA A 217 12.31 8.08 11.20
CA ALA A 217 11.01 7.88 10.59
C ALA A 217 10.04 8.97 11.10
N PRO A 218 10.08 10.18 10.52
CA PRO A 218 9.16 11.24 10.91
C PRO A 218 7.72 10.82 10.62
N ILE A 219 6.82 11.05 11.57
CA ILE A 219 5.46 10.52 11.52
C ILE A 219 4.49 11.61 11.09
N SER A 220 3.73 11.35 10.04
CA SER A 220 2.72 12.27 9.51
C SER A 220 1.52 11.49 8.95
N PRO A 221 0.30 12.02 9.03
CA PRO A 221 -0.10 13.22 9.77
C PRO A 221 -0.02 13.03 11.29
N VAL A 222 0.14 14.13 12.03
CA VAL A 222 0.01 14.15 13.50
C VAL A 222 -1.39 14.58 13.92
N GLY A 223 -1.86 14.05 15.03
CA GLY A 223 -3.14 14.44 15.61
C GLY A 223 -3.62 13.44 16.65
N CYS A 224 -4.92 13.51 16.94
CA CYS A 224 -5.55 12.72 17.99
C CYS A 224 -6.56 11.73 17.47
N LEU A 225 -6.56 10.54 18.08
CA LEU A 225 -7.56 9.51 17.94
C LEU A 225 -8.53 9.55 19.12
N TYR A 226 -9.82 9.75 18.82
CA TYR A 226 -10.90 9.50 19.76
C TYR A 226 -10.98 8.00 20.13
N PRO A 227 -11.49 7.62 21.32
CA PRO A 227 -11.75 6.22 21.66
C PRO A 227 -12.38 5.41 20.53
N ALA A 228 -11.86 4.18 20.33
CA ALA A 228 -12.22 3.24 19.28
C ALA A 228 -11.95 3.68 17.82
N GLN A 229 -11.50 4.92 17.58
CA GLN A 229 -11.19 5.39 16.23
C GLN A 229 -9.94 4.73 15.66
N THR A 230 -9.91 4.67 14.33
CA THR A 230 -8.81 4.11 13.56
C THR A 230 -8.32 5.13 12.54
N ALA A 231 -7.01 5.30 12.43
CA ALA A 231 -6.37 6.06 11.37
C ALA A 231 -5.12 5.30 10.90
N PHE A 232 -4.37 5.85 9.96
CA PHE A 232 -3.08 5.30 9.59
C PHE A 232 -1.95 6.21 10.05
N MET A 233 -1.04 5.66 10.83
CA MET A 233 0.25 6.26 11.12
C MET A 233 1.16 6.05 9.92
N GLN A 234 1.77 7.12 9.40
CA GLN A 234 2.55 7.04 8.16
C GLN A 234 3.89 7.73 8.33
N SER A 235 4.87 7.27 7.57
CA SER A 235 6.20 7.85 7.57
C SER A 235 6.91 7.59 6.26
N THR A 236 7.71 8.56 5.82
CA THR A 236 8.68 8.36 4.75
C THR A 236 10.07 8.36 5.38
N VAL A 237 10.71 7.20 5.40
CA VAL A 237 12.10 7.03 5.79
C VAL A 237 12.96 7.40 4.58
N SER A 238 13.77 8.46 4.73
CA SER A 238 14.61 9.00 3.65
C SER A 238 15.80 8.11 3.30
N ALA A 239 16.17 7.19 4.18
CA ALA A 239 17.19 6.18 3.93
C ALA A 239 16.64 5.00 3.11
N THR A 240 17.50 4.01 2.82
CA THR A 240 17.13 2.77 2.11
C THR A 240 17.23 1.54 3.02
N PRO A 241 16.29 1.33 3.95
CA PRO A 241 16.26 0.13 4.77
C PRO A 241 16.15 -1.15 3.92
N ILE A 242 16.80 -2.22 4.38
CA ILE A 242 16.52 -3.56 3.88
C ILE A 242 15.15 -4.00 4.40
N VAL A 243 14.31 -4.48 3.49
CA VAL A 243 13.00 -5.06 3.77
C VAL A 243 12.95 -6.42 3.10
N VAL A 244 12.67 -7.45 3.88
CA VAL A 244 12.61 -8.85 3.45
C VAL A 244 11.28 -9.44 3.90
N ALA A 245 10.49 -9.95 2.95
CA ALA A 245 9.24 -10.63 3.27
C ALA A 245 9.47 -11.78 4.27
N GLY A 246 8.54 -11.96 5.19
CA GLY A 246 8.62 -12.95 6.28
C GLY A 246 9.54 -12.58 7.44
N THR A 247 10.21 -11.43 7.42
CA THR A 247 11.10 -11.00 8.51
C THR A 247 10.45 -9.97 9.43
N GLY A 248 10.95 -9.88 10.66
CA GLY A 248 10.53 -8.90 11.65
C GLY A 248 11.07 -7.51 11.33
N ALA A 249 10.22 -6.50 11.46
CA ALA A 249 10.57 -5.09 11.49
C ALA A 249 9.91 -4.45 12.71
N ALA A 250 10.36 -3.25 13.08
CA ALA A 250 9.68 -2.48 14.12
C ALA A 250 9.46 -1.03 13.68
N PHE A 251 8.39 -0.45 14.16
CA PHE A 251 8.14 0.98 14.06
C PHE A 251 7.96 1.53 15.48
N GLU A 252 8.89 2.36 15.89
CA GLU A 252 8.86 3.05 17.17
C GLU A 252 8.22 4.41 16.95
N ALA A 253 7.13 4.67 17.65
CA ALA A 253 6.42 5.93 17.61
C ALA A 253 6.16 6.41 19.04
N PRO A 254 6.62 7.61 19.40
CA PRO A 254 6.19 8.21 20.66
C PRO A 254 4.69 8.45 20.62
N THR A 255 3.96 7.82 21.55
CA THR A 255 2.52 7.99 21.74
C THR A 255 2.25 8.73 23.04
N PHE A 256 1.15 9.46 23.10
CA PHE A 256 0.79 10.23 24.28
C PHE A 256 -0.62 9.95 24.78
N GLU A 257 -0.77 10.07 26.10
CA GLU A 257 -2.04 10.02 26.83
C GLU A 257 -2.80 11.34 26.70
N GLY A 258 -3.21 11.69 25.48
CA GLY A 258 -3.99 12.89 25.19
C GLY A 258 -3.48 13.70 24.00
N CYS A 259 -3.97 14.94 23.89
CA CYS A 259 -3.81 15.81 22.72
C CYS A 259 -3.07 17.12 22.99
N GLY A 260 -2.67 17.37 24.24
CA GLY A 260 -2.12 18.63 24.69
C GLY A 260 -0.64 18.54 25.09
N ALA A 261 0.00 19.72 25.13
CA ALA A 261 1.28 19.90 25.79
C ALA A 261 1.14 19.50 27.28
N GLY A 262 1.92 18.52 27.73
CA GLY A 262 1.83 17.96 29.09
C GLY A 262 1.22 16.56 29.16
N SER A 263 0.79 15.98 28.03
CA SER A 263 0.45 14.55 27.99
C SER A 263 1.70 13.69 28.25
N SER A 264 1.59 12.71 29.14
CA SER A 264 2.70 11.80 29.44
C SER A 264 3.05 11.00 28.19
N ASN A 265 4.35 10.94 27.86
CA ASN A 265 4.84 10.17 26.73
C ASN A 265 5.01 8.70 27.13
N SER A 266 4.61 7.81 26.23
CA SER A 266 5.06 6.43 26.21
C SER A 266 5.69 6.17 24.85
N SER A 267 6.90 5.62 24.82
CA SER A 267 7.45 5.13 23.56
C SER A 267 6.70 3.85 23.19
N SER A 268 5.91 3.88 22.12
CA SER A 268 5.25 2.68 21.61
C SER A 268 6.12 2.04 20.54
N VAL A 269 6.52 0.78 20.78
CA VAL A 269 7.28 -0.02 19.82
C VAL A 269 6.37 -1.07 19.20
N PHE A 270 5.99 -0.85 17.94
CA PHE A 270 5.17 -1.77 17.17
C PHE A 270 6.07 -2.73 16.39
N ARG A 271 6.21 -3.97 16.86
CA ARG A 271 6.97 -5.02 16.17
C ARG A 271 6.05 -5.82 15.26
N PHE A 272 6.36 -5.91 13.98
CA PHE A 272 5.52 -6.58 13.00
C PHE A 272 6.33 -7.42 12.01
N ILE A 273 5.67 -8.38 11.35
CA ILE A 273 6.24 -9.11 10.21
C ILE A 273 5.80 -8.45 8.91
N THR A 274 6.77 -8.16 8.05
CA THR A 274 6.52 -7.74 6.67
C THR A 274 6.10 -8.94 5.85
N GLY A 275 4.93 -8.89 5.24
CA GLY A 275 4.28 -10.04 4.61
C GLY A 275 4.76 -10.40 3.21
#